data_AF-A0A401MTK4-F1
#
_entry.id   AF-A0A401MTK4-F1
#
_cell.length_a   1.000
_cell.length_b   1.000
_cell.length_c   1.000
_cell.angle_alpha   90.00
_cell.angle_beta   90.00
_cell.angle_gamma   90.00
#
_symmetry.space_group_name_H-M   'P 1'
#
loop_
_entity.id
_entity.type
_entity.pdbx_description
1 polymer ?
#
loop_
_entity_poly.entity_id
_entity_poly.type
_entity_poly.pdbx_seq_one_letter_code
_entity_poly.pdbx_strand_id
1 'polypeptide(L)' 'MEVSGPFRDETGAFHHVGDSHRVPGVHPERAGYGTFAASKDLDGNEWFLQVVTERAPGR' A
#
# COMPACT_ATOMS: atom_id res chain seq x y z
N MET A 1 8.99 -15.45 4.39
CA MET A 1 8.48 -14.24 3.74
C MET A 1 7.03 -14.08 4.11
N GLU A 2 6.69 -12.95 4.72
CA GLU A 2 5.31 -12.59 5.07
C GLU A 2 4.80 -11.58 4.05
N VAL A 3 3.53 -11.70 3.64
CA VAL A 3 2.89 -10.77 2.72
C VAL A 3 1.53 -10.40 3.30
N SER A 4 1.22 -9.11 3.36
CA SER A 4 -0.07 -8.59 3.82
C SER A 4 -0.68 -7.62 2.80
N GLY A 5 -2.01 -7.63 2.73
CA GLY A 5 -2.79 -6.86 1.77
C GLY A 5 -3.51 -7.72 0.72
N PRO A 6 -4.17 -7.10 -0.27
CA PRO A 6 -4.22 -5.65 -0.49
C PRO A 6 -5.01 -4.92 0.59
N PHE A 7 -4.59 -3.69 0.88
CA PHE A 7 -5.29 -2.78 1.78
C PHE A 7 -5.31 -1.37 1.20
N ARG A 8 -6.20 -0.54 1.72
CA ARG A 8 -6.22 0.91 1.49
C ARG A 8 -5.99 1.64 2.81
N ASP A 9 -5.52 2.86 2.73
CA ASP A 9 -5.40 3.73 3.89
C ASP A 9 -6.76 4.43 4.18
N GLU A 10 -7.18 4.50 5.44
CA GLU A 10 -8.42 5.20 5.84
C GLU A 10 -8.41 6.70 5.51
N THR A 11 -7.23 7.32 5.53
CA THR A 11 -7.06 8.76 5.34
C THR A 11 -6.81 9.16 3.89
N GLY A 12 -6.62 8.17 3.00
CA GLY A 12 -6.27 8.40 1.59
C GLY A 12 -4.82 8.84 1.36
N ALA A 13 -4.04 9.08 2.42
CA ALA A 13 -2.62 9.42 2.36
C ALA A 13 -1.81 8.42 3.18
N PHE A 14 -1.06 7.55 2.49
CA PHE A 14 -0.21 6.58 3.15
C PHE A 14 1.03 7.29 3.72
N HIS A 15 1.06 7.56 5.03
CA HIS A 15 2.22 8.14 5.71
C HIS A 15 2.28 7.76 7.21
N HIS A 16 1.74 6.60 7.58
CA HIS A 16 1.72 6.13 8.96
C HIS A 16 2.89 5.18 9.25
N VAL A 17 3.45 5.29 10.45
CA VAL A 17 4.43 4.32 10.95
C VAL A 17 3.68 3.02 11.25
N GLY A 18 4.12 1.91 10.63
CA GLY A 18 3.56 0.58 10.86
C GLY A 18 2.24 0.30 10.13
N ASP A 19 1.32 -0.37 10.83
CA ASP A 19 0.09 -0.95 10.26
C ASP A 19 -1.17 -0.16 10.60
N SER A 20 -1.03 1.01 11.24
CA SER A 20 -2.15 1.86 11.63
C SER A 20 -2.95 2.32 10.39
N HIS A 21 -4.28 2.35 10.52
CA HIS A 21 -5.22 2.85 9.49
C HIS A 21 -5.26 2.02 8.19
N ARG A 22 -4.75 0.78 8.19
CA ARG A 22 -4.93 -0.16 7.07
C ARG A 22 -6.34 -0.75 7.09
N VAL A 23 -7.13 -0.46 6.06
CA VAL A 23 -8.40 -1.15 5.82
C VAL A 23 -8.18 -2.29 4.83
N PRO A 24 -8.55 -3.54 5.17
CA PRO A 24 -8.50 -4.65 4.23
C PRO A 24 -9.27 -4.34 2.94
N GLY A 25 -8.70 -4.80 1.82
CA GLY A 25 -9.28 -4.68 0.50
C GLY A 25 -8.73 -3.51 -0.32
N VAL A 26 -8.98 -3.61 -1.63
CA VAL A 26 -8.58 -2.59 -2.61
C VAL A 26 -9.32 -1.27 -2.39
N HIS A 27 -8.77 -0.18 -2.94
CA HIS A 27 -9.51 1.07 -3.07
C HIS A 27 -10.81 0.81 -3.87
N PRO A 28 -12.00 1.24 -3.40
CA PRO A 28 -13.28 0.91 -4.04
C PRO A 28 -13.34 1.30 -5.51
N GLU A 29 -12.77 2.46 -5.86
CA GLU A 29 -12.72 2.96 -7.23
C GLU A 29 -11.52 2.43 -8.04
N ARG A 30 -10.68 1.57 -7.44
CA ARG A 30 -9.38 1.13 -8.00
C ARG A 30 -8.51 2.29 -8.46
N ALA A 31 -8.62 3.43 -7.78
CA ALA A 31 -7.82 4.61 -8.05
C ALA A 31 -6.33 4.27 -7.93
N GLY A 32 -5.53 4.79 -8.87
CA GLY A 32 -4.07 4.76 -8.77
C GLY A 32 -3.63 5.41 -7.47
N TYR A 33 -2.54 4.91 -6.90
CA TYR A 33 -2.00 5.33 -5.61
C TYR A 33 -2.87 5.01 -4.38
N GLY A 34 -4.07 4.44 -4.53
CA GLY A 34 -5.00 4.16 -3.42
C GLY A 34 -4.98 2.75 -2.84
N THR A 35 -4.23 1.82 -3.43
CA THR A 35 -4.13 0.42 -2.95
C THR A 35 -2.68 0.04 -2.70
N PHE A 36 -2.45 -0.68 -1.61
CA PHE A 36 -1.13 -1.04 -1.10
C PHE A 36 -1.05 -2.53 -0.72
N ALA A 37 0.17 -3.05 -0.70
CA ALA A 37 0.54 -4.32 -0.08
C ALA A 37 1.88 -4.17 0.63
N ALA A 38 2.14 -4.98 1.64
CA ALA A 38 3.40 -4.99 2.36
C ALA A 38 3.98 -6.41 2.36
N SER A 39 5.31 -6.51 2.34
CA SER A 39 6.00 -7.77 2.55
C SER A 39 7.21 -7.60 3.44
N LYS A 40 7.55 -8.67 4.15
CA LYS A 40 8.77 -8.78 4.94
C LYS A 40 9.59 -9.96 4.45
N ASP A 41 10.82 -9.68 4.02
CA ASP A 41 11.76 -10.71 3.60
C ASP A 41 12.46 -11.37 4.81
N LEU A 42 13.26 -12.41 4.54
CA LEU A 42 13.95 -13.16 5.58
C LEU A 42 15.13 -12.38 6.20
N ASP A 43 15.63 -11.38 5.48
CA ASP A 43 16.71 -10.52 5.93
C ASP A 43 16.21 -9.39 6.84
N GLY A 44 14.88 -9.29 7.00
CA GLY A 44 14.21 -8.33 7.86
C GLY A 44 13.90 -7.01 7.16
N ASN A 45 14.10 -6.89 5.84
CA ASN A 45 13.66 -5.71 5.12
C ASN A 45 12.14 -5.73 4.94
N GLU A 46 11.55 -4.54 5.04
CA GLU A 46 10.13 -4.32 4.85
C GLU A 46 9.92 -3.56 3.55
N TRP A 47 9.09 -4.15 2.68
CA TRP A 47 8.78 -3.62 1.37
C TRP A 47 7.33 -3.17 1.34
N PHE A 48 7.09 -1.97 0.81
CA PHE A 48 5.76 -1.48 0.49
C PHE A 48 5.56 -1.42 -1.02
N LEU A 49 4.46 -1.98 -1.47
CA LEU A 49 4.02 -1.95 -2.86
C LEU A 49 2.79 -1.05 -2.96
N GLN A 50 2.77 -0.21 -3.99
CA GLN A 50 1.64 0.66 -4.30
C GLN A 50 1.16 0.39 -5.71
N VAL A 51 -0.15 0.22 -5.88
CA VAL A 51 -0.76 0.09 -7.21
C VAL A 51 -0.79 1.47 -7.86
N VAL A 52 -0.15 1.60 -9.02
CA VAL A 52 -0.16 2.82 -9.83
C VAL A 52 -0.78 2.48 -11.18
N THR A 53 -2.00 2.95 -11.42
CA THR A 53 -2.73 2.72 -12.68
C THR A 53 -2.22 3.63 -13.80
N GLU A 54 -1.96 4.89 -13.47
CA GLU A 54 -1.35 5.88 -14.35
C GLU A 54 -0.35 6.69 -13.51
N ARG A 55 0.85 6.90 -14.03
CA ARG A 55 1.85 7.72 -13.34
C ARG A 55 1.54 9.19 -13.57
N ALA A 56 1.46 9.97 -12.49
CA ALA A 56 1.37 11.41 -12.62
C ALA A 56 2.60 11.96 -13.37
N PRO A 57 2.45 12.94 -14.27
CA PRO A 57 3.57 13.50 -15.00
C PRO A 57 4.61 14.10 -14.05
N GLY A 58 5.89 13.79 -14.28
CA GLY A 58 7.01 14.29 -13.48
C GLY A 58 7.57 13.34 -12.42
N ARG A 59 7.29 12.02 -12.49
CA ARG A 59 7.87 11.00 -11.59
C ARG A 59 8.25 9.68 -12.27
#